data_AF-A0AAV0LQ08-F1
#
_entry.id   AF-A0AAV0LQ08-F1
#
_cell.length_a   1.000
_cell.length_b   1.000
_cell.length_c   1.000
_cell.angle_alpha   90.00
_cell.angle_beta   90.00
_cell.angle_gamma   90.00
#
_symmetry.space_group_name_H-M   'P 1'
#
loop_
_entity.id
_entity.type
_entity.pdbx_description
1 polymer ?
#
loop_
_entity_poly.entity_id
_entity_poly.type
_entity_poly.pdbx_seq_one_letter_code
_entity_poly.pdbx_strand_id
1 'polypeptide(L)'
;MVNALTTSSLLLVLLVTTTLVGASSAWSLWPYKHVHVSNELTTYNGDLHVHCWSRNDDRGFHDVAVGTEFTWRFKPNIFGTTKWMCEVSTDDGRRASFDSYWEDLGEGRREHKENIFWVAEEDGVYLRIIQENRDQYWAKW
;
A
#
# COMPACT_ATOMS: atom_id res chain seq x y z
N MET A 1 10.32 56.57 13.71
CA MET A 1 9.29 55.99 14.61
C MET A 1 8.45 55.05 13.76
N VAL A 2 8.59 53.73 13.91
CA VAL A 2 7.73 52.76 13.21
C VAL A 2 6.35 52.75 13.89
N ASN A 3 5.27 52.77 13.11
CA ASN A 3 3.93 52.92 13.67
C ASN A 3 3.38 51.55 14.16
N ALA A 4 2.55 51.56 15.21
CA ALA A 4 2.06 50.34 15.85
C ALA A 4 1.23 49.43 14.90
N LEU A 5 0.62 50.01 13.87
CA LEU A 5 -0.12 49.28 12.84
C LEU A 5 0.81 48.46 11.94
N THR A 6 1.92 49.05 11.48
CA THR A 6 2.94 48.37 10.67
C THR A 6 3.62 47.25 11.44
N THR A 7 3.89 47.43 12.74
CA THR A 7 4.45 46.37 13.57
C THR A 7 3.46 45.22 13.79
N SER A 8 2.17 45.52 14.00
CA SER A 8 1.12 44.52 14.16
C SER A 8 0.90 43.72 12.87
N SER A 9 0.83 44.38 11.72
CA SER A 9 0.70 43.72 10.41
C SER A 9 1.90 42.83 10.08
N LEU A 10 3.13 43.29 10.37
CA LEU A 10 4.35 42.49 10.15
C LEU A 10 4.39 41.25 11.07
N LEU A 11 3.99 41.39 12.35
CA LEU A 11 3.88 40.27 13.28
C LEU A 11 2.85 39.24 12.81
N LEU A 12 1.70 39.70 12.29
CA LEU A 12 0.66 38.82 11.77
C LEU A 12 1.15 38.03 10.54
N VAL A 13 1.84 38.71 9.61
CA VAL A 13 2.43 38.06 8.42
C VAL A 13 3.52 37.06 8.81
N LEU A 14 4.35 37.38 9.80
CA LEU A 14 5.38 36.47 10.31
C LEU A 14 4.76 35.21 10.95
N LEU A 15 3.67 35.34 11.72
CA LEU A 15 2.95 34.22 12.32
C LEU A 15 2.24 33.33 11.28
N VAL A 16 1.69 33.93 10.22
CA VAL A 16 1.04 33.18 9.14
C VAL A 16 2.07 32.42 8.30
N THR A 17 3.23 33.02 8.03
CA THR A 17 4.29 32.37 7.25
C THR A 17 4.98 31.23 8.02
N THR A 18 5.22 31.37 9.33
CA THR A 18 5.80 30.29 10.13
C THR A 18 4.86 29.10 10.28
N THR A 19 3.56 29.33 10.38
CA THR A 19 2.55 28.24 10.41
C THR A 19 2.42 27.53 9.07
N LEU A 20 2.49 28.24 7.93
CA LEU A 20 2.50 27.62 6.60
C LEU A 20 3.75 26.77 6.34
N VAL A 21 4.93 27.24 6.74
CA VAL A 21 6.19 26.51 6.56
C VAL A 21 6.23 25.27 7.47
N GLY A 22 5.76 25.38 8.72
CA GLY A 22 5.67 24.23 9.65
C GLY A 22 4.65 23.16 9.23
N ALA A 23 3.59 23.54 8.51
CA ALA A 23 2.62 22.59 7.98
C ALA A 23 3.17 21.77 6.80
N SER A 24 4.20 22.27 6.09
CA SER A 24 4.69 21.65 4.85
C SER A 24 5.37 20.29 5.04
N SER A 25 5.91 20.00 6.23
CA SER A 25 6.50 18.70 6.56
C SER A 25 5.49 17.68 7.11
N ALA A 26 4.23 18.05 7.29
CA ALA A 26 3.20 17.23 7.96
C ALA A 26 2.10 16.70 7.01
N TRP A 27 2.33 16.66 5.70
CA TRP A 27 1.28 16.34 4.71
C TRP A 27 0.92 14.88 4.55
N SER A 28 1.38 13.99 5.43
CA SER A 28 0.81 12.65 5.44
C SER A 28 0.94 12.01 6.81
N LEU A 29 -0.24 11.84 7.41
CA LEU A 29 -0.45 11.21 8.70
C LEU A 29 -0.20 9.69 8.66
N TRP A 30 0.00 9.11 7.48
CA TRP A 30 0.09 7.66 7.27
C TRP A 30 1.52 7.25 6.90
N PRO A 31 2.07 6.18 7.51
CA PRO A 31 3.37 5.64 7.11
C PRO A 31 3.31 5.05 5.70
N TYR A 32 4.48 4.85 5.08
CA TYR A 32 4.55 4.11 3.83
C TYR A 32 4.06 2.68 4.02
N LYS A 33 3.43 2.17 2.97
CA LYS A 33 3.00 0.78 2.85
C LYS A 33 3.82 0.10 1.77
N HIS A 34 4.25 -1.10 2.05
CA HIS A 34 5.05 -2.00 1.24
C HIS A 34 4.21 -3.24 1.01
N VAL A 35 3.91 -3.54 -0.24
CA VAL A 35 3.16 -4.73 -0.63
C VAL A 35 4.14 -5.67 -1.31
N HIS A 36 4.06 -6.94 -0.95
CA HIS A 36 4.84 -8.03 -1.50
C HIS A 36 3.85 -9.04 -2.07
N VAL A 37 4.10 -9.51 -3.29
CA VAL A 37 3.37 -10.60 -3.93
C VAL A 37 4.39 -11.66 -4.30
N SER A 38 4.43 -12.76 -3.55
CA SER A 38 5.37 -13.86 -3.76
C SER A 38 4.75 -15.01 -4.55
N ASN A 39 5.57 -15.64 -5.39
CA ASN A 39 5.23 -16.89 -6.07
C ASN A 39 5.80 -18.07 -5.29
N GLU A 40 4.95 -18.83 -4.59
CA GLU A 40 5.32 -20.02 -3.82
C GLU A 40 4.71 -21.31 -4.41
N LEU A 41 4.42 -21.29 -5.72
CA LEU A 41 4.00 -22.44 -6.52
C LEU A 41 5.15 -23.44 -6.72
N THR A 42 5.56 -24.12 -5.65
CA THR A 42 6.75 -24.99 -5.69
C THR A 42 6.57 -26.29 -6.47
N THR A 43 5.32 -26.76 -6.65
CA THR A 43 5.00 -27.96 -7.44
C THR A 43 4.82 -27.59 -8.92
N TYR A 44 4.34 -26.39 -9.20
CA TYR A 44 4.18 -25.84 -10.54
C TYR A 44 5.34 -24.91 -10.91
N ASN A 45 6.27 -25.37 -11.73
CA ASN A 45 7.42 -24.57 -12.16
C ASN A 45 7.07 -23.59 -13.29
N GLY A 46 6.22 -22.60 -13.01
CA GLY A 46 5.83 -21.53 -13.93
C GLY A 46 5.77 -20.16 -13.24
N ASP A 47 5.75 -19.12 -14.05
CA ASP A 47 5.74 -17.74 -13.56
C ASP A 47 4.35 -17.35 -13.07
N LEU A 48 4.30 -16.48 -12.07
CA LEU A 48 3.08 -15.82 -11.63
C LEU A 48 3.02 -14.45 -12.31
N HIS A 49 2.06 -14.26 -13.20
CA HIS A 49 1.79 -12.96 -13.81
C HIS A 49 0.97 -12.11 -12.84
N VAL A 50 1.48 -10.94 -12.48
CA VAL A 50 0.88 -10.03 -11.50
C VAL A 50 0.57 -8.69 -12.16
N HIS A 51 -0.66 -8.20 -12.01
CA HIS A 51 -1.04 -6.83 -12.36
C HIS A 51 -1.74 -6.18 -11.18
N CYS A 52 -1.19 -5.07 -10.69
CA CYS A 52 -1.73 -4.35 -9.54
C CYS A 52 -1.93 -2.88 -9.84
N TRP A 53 -3.08 -2.34 -9.46
CA TRP A 53 -3.41 -0.93 -9.67
C TRP A 53 -4.26 -0.37 -8.54
N SER A 54 -4.28 0.96 -8.47
CA SER A 54 -5.17 1.76 -7.64
C SER A 54 -6.00 2.66 -8.56
N ARG A 55 -6.81 3.55 -7.98
CA ARG A 55 -7.59 4.52 -8.76
C ARG A 55 -6.73 5.42 -9.66
N ASN A 56 -5.54 5.80 -9.20
CA ASN A 56 -4.72 6.83 -9.84
C ASN A 56 -3.36 6.32 -10.34
N ASP A 57 -2.95 5.13 -9.90
CA ASP A 57 -1.62 4.58 -10.16
C ASP A 57 -1.74 3.13 -10.62
N ASP A 58 -0.98 2.76 -11.65
CA ASP A 58 -0.84 1.38 -12.12
C ASP A 58 0.61 0.94 -11.92
N ARG A 59 0.83 -0.28 -11.40
CA ARG A 59 2.17 -0.86 -11.28
C ARG A 59 2.60 -1.65 -12.50
N GLY A 60 1.72 -1.86 -13.47
CA GLY A 60 1.97 -2.64 -14.67
C GLY A 60 1.96 -4.14 -14.41
N PHE A 61 2.28 -4.88 -15.47
CA PHE A 61 2.39 -6.34 -15.46
C PHE A 61 3.80 -6.77 -15.09
N HIS A 62 3.90 -7.79 -14.24
CA HIS A 62 5.16 -8.39 -13.79
C HIS A 62 5.06 -9.91 -13.83
N ASP A 63 6.09 -10.57 -14.34
CA ASP A 63 6.26 -12.01 -14.24
C ASP A 63 7.13 -12.32 -13.02
N VAL A 64 6.60 -13.11 -12.08
CA VAL A 64 7.26 -13.43 -10.81
C VAL A 64 7.65 -14.90 -10.82
N ALA A 65 8.94 -15.18 -10.91
CA ALA A 65 9.48 -16.53 -10.87
C ALA A 65 9.24 -17.20 -9.51
N VAL A 66 9.15 -18.54 -9.50
CA VAL A 66 8.98 -19.34 -8.28
C VAL A 66 10.08 -19.01 -7.26
N GLY A 67 9.68 -18.78 -6.01
CA GLY A 67 10.56 -18.42 -4.90
C GLY A 67 10.98 -16.95 -4.88
N THR A 68 10.43 -16.11 -5.76
CA THR A 68 10.69 -14.66 -5.80
C THR A 68 9.43 -13.84 -5.51
N GLU A 69 9.58 -12.52 -5.46
CA GLU A 69 8.47 -11.60 -5.20
C GLU A 69 8.49 -10.36 -6.10
N PHE A 70 7.30 -9.86 -6.40
CA PHE A 70 7.09 -8.50 -6.87
C PHE A 70 6.72 -7.61 -5.69
N THR A 71 7.38 -6.45 -5.55
CA THR A 71 7.12 -5.51 -4.46
C THR A 71 7.02 -4.06 -4.92
N TRP A 72 6.15 -3.31 -4.27
CA TRP A 72 6.09 -1.86 -4.41
C TRP A 72 5.74 -1.20 -3.09
N ARG A 73 6.00 0.11 -3.03
CA ARG A 73 5.57 0.96 -1.92
C ARG A 73 4.74 2.14 -2.37
N PHE A 74 3.85 2.58 -1.49
CA PHE A 74 3.00 3.75 -1.70
C PHE A 74 2.70 4.43 -0.37
N LYS A 75 2.14 5.63 -0.44
CA LYS A 75 1.66 6.37 0.72
C LYS A 75 0.15 6.49 0.65
N PRO A 76 -0.60 6.06 1.68
CA PRO A 76 -2.05 6.25 1.70
C PRO A 76 -2.41 7.74 1.64
N ASN A 77 -3.49 8.05 0.94
CA ASN A 77 -4.05 9.40 0.92
C ASN A 77 -4.62 9.77 2.30
N ILE A 78 -4.60 11.07 2.59
CA ILE A 78 -5.01 11.60 3.90
C ILE A 78 -6.47 11.31 4.27
N PHE A 79 -7.31 11.00 3.27
CA PHE A 79 -8.74 10.71 3.47
C PHE A 79 -9.02 9.23 3.72
N GLY A 80 -7.99 8.37 3.77
CA GLY A 80 -8.17 6.93 4.04
C GLY A 80 -8.98 6.22 2.96
N THR A 81 -8.89 6.68 1.70
CA THR A 81 -9.64 6.07 0.57
C THR A 81 -8.72 5.31 -0.39
N THR A 82 -7.47 5.06 0.02
CA THR A 82 -6.51 4.38 -0.85
C THR A 82 -6.84 2.90 -0.92
N LYS A 83 -6.98 2.40 -2.14
CA LYS A 83 -7.23 1.00 -2.46
C LYS A 83 -6.24 0.55 -3.51
N TRP A 84 -5.66 -0.62 -3.31
CA TRP A 84 -4.93 -1.36 -4.34
C TRP A 84 -5.65 -2.67 -4.60
N MET A 85 -5.87 -2.97 -5.89
CA MET A 85 -6.39 -4.23 -6.37
C MET A 85 -5.29 -4.93 -7.17
N CYS A 86 -5.19 -6.24 -7.03
CA CYS A 86 -4.28 -7.06 -7.79
C CYS A 86 -5.06 -8.19 -8.48
N GLU A 87 -4.64 -8.50 -9.69
CA GLU A 87 -4.96 -9.73 -10.40
C GLU A 87 -3.69 -10.52 -10.58
N VAL A 88 -3.77 -11.81 -10.30
CA VAL A 88 -2.67 -12.75 -10.48
C VAL A 88 -3.12 -13.94 -11.31
N SER A 89 -2.22 -14.46 -12.13
CA SER A 89 -2.49 -15.62 -12.96
C SER A 89 -1.25 -16.44 -13.25
N THR A 90 -1.45 -17.70 -13.63
CA THR A 90 -0.38 -18.63 -14.00
C THR A 90 -0.43 -18.97 -15.48
N ASP A 91 0.64 -19.55 -16.06
CA ASP A 91 0.63 -19.96 -17.47
C ASP A 91 -0.42 -21.04 -17.77
N ASP A 92 -0.81 -21.85 -16.78
CA ASP A 92 -1.87 -22.86 -16.91
C ASP A 92 -3.29 -22.29 -16.77
N GLY A 93 -3.43 -20.97 -16.57
CA GLY A 93 -4.69 -20.25 -16.69
C GLY A 93 -5.48 -20.07 -15.40
N ARG A 94 -4.92 -20.46 -14.24
CA ARG A 94 -5.48 -20.15 -12.91
C ARG A 94 -5.46 -18.65 -12.66
N ARG A 95 -6.49 -18.07 -12.01
CA ARG A 95 -6.62 -16.61 -11.84
C ARG A 95 -7.28 -16.22 -10.52
N ALA A 96 -6.67 -15.30 -9.79
CA ALA A 96 -7.27 -14.74 -8.58
C ALA A 96 -7.18 -13.21 -8.59
N SER A 97 -8.18 -12.58 -7.99
CA SER A 97 -8.23 -11.13 -7.79
C SER A 97 -8.41 -10.82 -6.30
N PHE A 98 -7.70 -9.81 -5.80
CA PHE A 98 -7.77 -9.44 -4.39
C PHE A 98 -7.42 -7.97 -4.15
N ASP A 99 -8.00 -7.43 -3.09
CA ASP A 99 -7.66 -6.10 -2.59
C ASP A 99 -6.34 -6.19 -1.81
N SER A 100 -5.23 -5.93 -2.49
CA SER A 100 -3.90 -6.02 -1.89
C SER A 100 -3.66 -4.97 -0.81
N TYR A 101 -4.43 -3.88 -0.86
CA TYR A 101 -4.58 -2.92 0.21
C TYR A 101 -5.96 -2.27 0.20
N TRP A 102 -6.55 -2.10 1.38
CA TRP A 102 -7.67 -1.20 1.62
C TRP A 102 -7.53 -0.62 3.02
N GLU A 103 -7.83 0.67 3.17
CA GLU A 103 -7.86 1.31 4.48
C GLU A 103 -9.12 0.88 5.27
N ASP A 104 -8.95 0.02 6.26
CA ASP A 104 -10.05 -0.31 7.17
C ASP A 104 -10.16 0.78 8.26
N LEU A 105 -11.18 1.62 8.15
CA LEU A 105 -11.49 2.67 9.14
C LEU A 105 -12.30 2.12 10.35
N GLY A 106 -12.60 0.82 10.39
CA GLY A 106 -13.36 0.16 11.45
C GLY A 106 -12.52 -0.61 12.50
N GLU A 107 -13.17 -1.06 13.57
CA GLU A 107 -12.56 -1.75 14.73
C GLU A 107 -11.97 -3.15 14.43
N GLY A 108 -12.03 -3.62 13.18
CA GLY A 108 -11.55 -4.95 12.76
C GLY A 108 -10.10 -5.00 12.25
N ARG A 109 -9.30 -4.01 12.64
CA ARG A 109 -7.90 -3.74 12.25
C ARG A 109 -7.16 -4.93 11.63
N ARG A 110 -7.17 -5.03 10.29
CA ARG A 110 -5.92 -5.29 9.58
C ARG A 110 -5.05 -4.09 9.89
N GLU A 111 -4.23 -4.27 10.92
CA GLU A 111 -3.45 -3.21 11.52
C GLU A 111 -2.67 -2.43 10.46
N HIS A 112 -2.22 -1.24 10.84
CA HIS A 112 -1.34 -0.34 10.12
C HIS A 112 0.04 -0.96 9.77
N LYS A 113 0.10 -2.22 9.36
CA LYS A 113 1.29 -2.93 8.92
C LYS A 113 1.91 -2.13 7.79
N GLU A 114 3.18 -1.83 7.96
CA GLU A 114 3.98 -1.20 6.92
C GLU A 114 4.26 -2.18 5.80
N ASN A 115 4.33 -3.49 6.11
CA ASN A 115 4.57 -4.56 5.15
C ASN A 115 3.36 -5.51 5.08
N ILE A 116 2.91 -5.80 3.86
CA ILE A 116 1.74 -6.63 3.55
C ILE A 116 2.19 -7.70 2.56
N PHE A 117 2.04 -8.96 2.94
CA PHE A 117 2.59 -10.09 2.20
C PHE A 117 1.46 -10.95 1.65
N TRP A 118 1.36 -10.96 0.33
CA TRP A 118 0.46 -11.84 -0.43
C TRP A 118 1.28 -12.98 -1.01
N VAL A 119 0.77 -14.19 -0.87
CA VAL A 119 1.46 -15.42 -1.26
C VAL A 119 0.56 -16.19 -2.20
N ALA A 120 1.05 -16.51 -3.39
CA ALA A 120 0.42 -17.46 -4.29
C ALA A 120 0.92 -18.87 -4.00
N GLU A 121 0.01 -19.77 -3.66
CA GLU A 121 0.26 -21.19 -3.40
C GLU A 121 -0.57 -22.08 -4.34
N GLU A 122 -0.41 -23.39 -4.26
CA GLU A 122 -0.98 -24.32 -5.25
C GLU A 122 -2.50 -24.25 -5.39
N ASP A 123 -3.23 -23.95 -4.32
CA ASP A 123 -4.70 -23.94 -4.27
C ASP A 123 -5.33 -22.53 -4.22
N GLY A 124 -4.52 -21.49 -4.10
CA GLY A 124 -5.01 -20.12 -4.18
C GLY A 124 -4.03 -19.07 -3.67
N VAL A 125 -4.59 -17.94 -3.27
CA VAL A 125 -3.86 -16.78 -2.75
C VAL A 125 -4.14 -16.60 -1.26
N TYR A 126 -3.07 -16.28 -0.53
CA TYR A 126 -3.05 -16.15 0.92
C TYR A 126 -2.51 -14.79 1.36
N LEU A 127 -2.99 -14.33 2.52
CA LEU A 127 -2.38 -13.21 3.25
C LEU A 127 -1.49 -13.77 4.36
N ARG A 128 -0.18 -13.49 4.30
CA ARG A 128 0.79 -13.95 5.30
C ARG A 128 0.82 -13.05 6.53
N ILE A 129 0.60 -13.66 7.70
CA ILE A 129 0.51 -12.99 9.00
C ILE A 129 1.71 -13.40 9.84
N ILE A 130 2.79 -12.63 9.72
CA ILE A 130 4.11 -12.91 10.33
C ILE A 130 4.01 -13.15 11.85
N GLN A 131 3.27 -12.31 12.58
CA GLN A 131 3.15 -12.41 14.05
C GLN A 131 2.58 -13.74 14.52
N GLU A 132 1.76 -14.38 13.69
CA GLU A 132 1.06 -15.63 14.00
C GLU A 132 1.68 -16.83 13.27
N ASN A 133 2.71 -16.59 12.45
CA ASN A 133 3.33 -17.59 11.58
C ASN A 133 2.28 -18.41 10.80
N ARG A 134 1.28 -17.72 10.22
CA ARG A 134 0.21 -18.34 9.43
C ARG A 134 -0.02 -17.61 8.13
N ASP A 135 -0.47 -18.39 7.15
CA ASP A 135 -0.99 -17.88 5.89
C ASP A 135 -2.51 -18.03 5.92
N GLN A 136 -3.21 -16.91 5.84
CA GLN A 136 -4.66 -16.86 5.86
C GLN A 136 -5.18 -16.96 4.43
N TYR A 137 -5.90 -18.04 4.14
CA TYR A 137 -6.55 -18.24 2.84
C TYR A 137 -7.44 -17.05 2.50
N TRP A 138 -7.28 -16.53 1.28
CA TRP A 138 -7.99 -15.34 0.82
C TRP A 138 -8.88 -15.62 -0.38
N ALA A 139 -8.33 -16.24 -1.42
CA ALA A 139 -9.02 -16.47 -2.67
C ALA A 139 -8.59 -17.78 -3.32
N LYS A 140 -9.51 -18.42 -4.03
CA LYS A 140 -9.21 -19.52 -4.94
C LYS A 140 -8.73 -18.97 -6.28
N TRP A 141 -7.91 -19.76 -6.97
CA TRP A 141 -7.62 -19.65 -8.40
C TRP A 141 -8.84 -19.66 -9.32
#